data_AF-A0A2I1H149-F1
#
_entry.id   AF-A0A2I1H149-F1
#
_cell.length_a   1.000
_cell.length_b   1.000
_cell.length_c   1.000
_cell.angle_alpha   90.00
_cell.angle_beta   90.00
_cell.angle_gamma   90.00
#
_symmetry.space_group_name_H-M   'P 1'
#
loop_
_entity.id
_entity.type
_entity.pdbx_description
1 polymer ?
#
loop_
_entity_poly.entity_id
_entity_poly.type
_entity_poly.pdbx_seq_one_letter_code
_entity_poly.pdbx_strand_id
1 'polypeptide(L)'
;MKRTTSVNFINSANKSTLSKRERQKRFQRVKNENEYEYWNTIINKHVSLLGGTTKVFTRDGGSYNLFTPGINIIPSLQEINKIVYKEKECFITLYKLEFMESRLFPLILLNGRLENNSQKETSRICVELLTRMTKIYPMSKNLNDLPFLKMNSAYKDLFILNISIIRNICNMLQWHLKLVDRNNDDKKFIHLLLLISRNLLAIKDAPGSGNLTINEKLKAHFDLIVQFCNENLFEIIMIMASDKNEAIWHTLILEIFYHILGYNSSDDLFTDPKMEASSKGVKLMEQMKNKQDKIRKKVSKVCPKVWVDTKKGYEVPVDIRQTWQEIPRSDSIGLREKTENGQKILTEHVNKKRRVVLNDQTRKCMKLASLKIITSNAFEVLIITIQREIKANLDNPDINKIIAYYLYLVDYILNFRIRLTSENSLFLKDGVLLSIYKISDISQVLPAITVESFEWTFSLLVKCEPKENSNRNLQYAFKCLKSMLLTIKHALNGSNHEMALSILKYIYDNEVYTNRILDLLKNIEILTFKEQKALLSAVYAYLETLDHYEGVTQLSDGPQKKFISDEIIKNYCKILEEYSKLDDEELNYISYLG
;
A
#
# COMPACT_ATOMS: atom_id res chain seq x y z
N MET A 1 65.61 52.72 -43.17
CA MET A 1 65.00 54.08 -43.20
C MET A 1 63.49 53.92 -43.00
N LYS A 2 62.94 54.61 -41.98
CA LYS A 2 61.55 55.13 -41.78
C LYS A 2 60.43 54.54 -42.68
N ARG A 3 59.25 54.15 -42.19
CA ARG A 3 58.34 54.92 -41.32
C ARG A 3 57.17 54.04 -40.84
N THR A 4 56.79 54.27 -39.59
CA THR A 4 55.54 53.87 -38.93
C THR A 4 54.31 54.54 -39.53
N THR A 5 53.15 53.89 -39.45
CA THR A 5 51.88 54.57 -39.09
C THR A 5 50.85 53.56 -38.55
N SER A 6 50.32 53.93 -37.38
CA SER A 6 49.29 53.32 -36.55
C SER A 6 47.87 53.70 -37.00
N VAL A 7 46.85 52.88 -36.75
CA VAL A 7 45.55 53.24 -36.11
C VAL A 7 44.88 51.96 -35.57
N ASN A 8 44.30 52.09 -34.38
CA ASN A 8 43.79 51.04 -33.49
C ASN A 8 42.29 50.67 -33.69
N PHE A 9 41.92 49.56 -33.04
CA PHE A 9 40.80 49.37 -32.08
C PHE A 9 39.46 48.66 -32.47
N ILE A 10 39.25 47.53 -31.76
CA ILE A 10 38.03 47.00 -31.09
C ILE A 10 37.04 46.11 -31.87
N ASN A 11 37.13 44.81 -31.52
CA ASN A 11 36.09 43.82 -31.19
C ASN A 11 34.71 43.86 -31.89
N SER A 12 34.37 42.71 -32.46
CA SER A 12 33.19 41.97 -31.98
C SER A 12 33.46 40.46 -32.01
N ALA A 13 33.60 39.91 -30.81
CA ALA A 13 33.56 38.48 -30.53
C ALA A 13 32.20 37.90 -30.94
N ASN A 14 32.21 36.72 -31.57
CA ASN A 14 31.24 35.64 -31.39
C ASN A 14 31.57 34.47 -32.34
N LYS A 15 32.60 33.69 -32.01
CA LYS A 15 32.78 32.33 -32.56
C LYS A 15 32.63 31.32 -31.42
N SER A 16 31.39 30.84 -31.32
CA SER A 16 30.85 29.73 -30.54
C SER A 16 31.87 28.78 -29.89
N THR A 17 32.19 29.04 -28.62
CA THR A 17 32.74 28.07 -27.68
C THR A 17 31.62 27.15 -27.18
N LEU A 18 31.21 26.17 -27.98
CA LEU A 18 30.51 25.00 -27.45
C LEU A 18 31.53 24.17 -26.67
N SER A 19 31.30 24.00 -25.36
CA SER A 19 32.23 23.28 -24.49
C SER A 19 32.45 21.85 -25.00
N LYS A 20 33.64 21.27 -24.79
CA LYS A 20 33.92 19.84 -25.11
C LYS A 20 32.82 18.90 -24.55
N ARG A 21 32.21 19.28 -23.41
CA ARG A 21 31.08 18.60 -22.76
C ARG A 21 29.78 18.66 -23.59
N GLU A 22 29.48 19.77 -24.23
CA GLU A 22 28.30 19.92 -25.10
C GLU A 22 28.48 19.20 -26.43
N ARG A 23 29.71 19.17 -26.97
CA ARG A 23 30.01 18.34 -28.16
C ARG A 23 29.90 16.85 -27.84
N GLN A 24 30.43 16.37 -26.72
CA GLN A 24 30.23 14.97 -26.28
C GLN A 24 28.75 14.63 -26.04
N LYS A 25 27.98 15.53 -25.40
CA LYS A 25 26.52 15.35 -25.23
C LYS A 25 25.77 15.34 -26.57
N ARG A 26 26.16 16.15 -27.55
CA ARG A 26 25.57 16.12 -28.91
C ARG A 26 25.96 14.86 -29.67
N PHE A 27 27.21 14.40 -29.60
CA PHE A 27 27.63 13.13 -30.22
C PHE A 27 26.97 11.91 -29.58
N GLN A 28 26.76 11.90 -28.26
CA GLN A 28 25.94 10.88 -27.60
C GLN A 28 24.47 10.96 -28.00
N ARG A 29 23.88 12.16 -28.14
CA ARG A 29 22.50 12.31 -28.64
C ARG A 29 22.33 11.84 -30.07
N VAL A 30 23.26 12.18 -30.98
CA VAL A 30 23.20 11.76 -32.39
C VAL A 30 23.46 10.25 -32.55
N LYS A 31 24.35 9.66 -31.71
CA LYS A 31 24.47 8.19 -31.64
C LYS A 31 23.18 7.53 -31.15
N ASN A 32 22.58 8.07 -30.08
CA ASN A 32 21.35 7.54 -29.50
C ASN A 32 20.13 7.70 -30.44
N GLU A 33 20.07 8.75 -31.27
CA GLU A 33 19.01 8.95 -32.25
C GLU A 33 19.10 7.94 -33.41
N ASN A 34 20.31 7.72 -33.95
CA ASN A 34 20.54 6.74 -35.02
C ASN A 34 20.35 5.29 -34.55
N GLU A 35 20.77 4.96 -33.33
CA GLU A 35 20.54 3.63 -32.73
C GLU A 35 19.05 3.41 -32.43
N TYR A 36 18.34 4.43 -31.95
CA TYR A 36 16.89 4.34 -31.71
C TYR A 36 16.09 4.13 -33.01
N GLU A 37 16.44 4.85 -34.09
CA GLU A 37 15.80 4.68 -35.40
C GLU A 37 16.09 3.29 -36.02
N TYR A 38 17.31 2.78 -35.81
CA TYR A 38 17.69 1.42 -36.18
C TYR A 38 16.84 0.37 -35.46
N TRP A 39 16.71 0.46 -34.13
CA TRP A 39 15.90 -0.49 -33.35
C TRP A 39 14.41 -0.41 -33.70
N ASN A 40 13.89 0.78 -33.97
CA ASN A 40 12.49 0.96 -34.40
C ASN A 40 12.21 0.25 -35.73
N THR A 41 13.13 0.36 -36.68
CA THR A 41 12.99 -0.27 -38.00
C THR A 41 12.94 -1.80 -37.87
N ILE A 42 13.80 -2.36 -37.01
CA ILE A 42 13.85 -3.81 -36.76
C ILE A 42 12.59 -4.29 -36.03
N ILE A 43 12.13 -3.56 -35.01
CA ILE A 43 10.89 -3.90 -34.29
C ILE A 43 9.69 -3.87 -35.22
N ASN A 44 9.54 -2.83 -36.03
CA ASN A 44 8.44 -2.72 -37.00
C ASN A 44 8.42 -3.91 -37.96
N LYS A 45 9.60 -4.30 -38.48
CA LYS A 45 9.73 -5.49 -39.32
C LYS A 45 9.21 -6.74 -38.61
N HIS A 46 9.70 -7.04 -37.40
CA HIS A 46 9.27 -8.25 -36.70
C HIS A 46 7.80 -8.21 -36.25
N VAL A 47 7.27 -7.05 -35.84
CA VAL A 47 5.86 -6.88 -35.47
C VAL A 47 4.94 -7.14 -36.66
N SER A 48 5.33 -6.71 -37.87
CA SER A 48 4.57 -6.97 -39.10
C SER A 48 4.49 -8.46 -39.46
N LEU A 49 5.52 -9.24 -39.12
CA LEU A 49 5.60 -10.68 -39.41
C LEU A 49 4.74 -11.54 -38.47
N LEU A 50 4.24 -10.99 -37.37
CA LEU A 50 3.42 -11.73 -36.40
C LEU A 50 1.97 -11.93 -36.86
N GLY A 51 1.52 -11.19 -37.86
CA GLY A 51 0.15 -11.22 -38.35
C GLY A 51 -0.57 -9.88 -38.18
N GLY A 52 -1.89 -9.88 -38.35
CA GLY A 52 -2.70 -8.68 -38.26
C GLY A 52 -4.18 -8.98 -38.03
N THR A 53 -4.90 -7.98 -37.54
CA THR A 53 -6.35 -8.02 -37.38
C THR A 53 -7.04 -7.56 -38.66
N THR A 54 -8.00 -8.34 -39.14
CA THR A 54 -8.85 -8.02 -40.29
C THR A 54 -10.29 -7.98 -39.85
N LYS A 55 -11.04 -6.97 -40.30
CA LYS A 55 -12.47 -6.85 -39.99
C LYS A 55 -13.25 -7.72 -40.97
N VAL A 56 -13.88 -8.77 -40.47
CA VAL A 56 -14.70 -9.70 -41.26
C VAL A 56 -16.16 -9.34 -41.08
N PHE A 57 -16.86 -9.11 -42.19
CA PHE A 57 -18.29 -8.82 -42.19
C PHE A 57 -19.09 -10.12 -42.23
N THR A 58 -20.07 -10.26 -41.34
CA THR A 58 -20.98 -11.40 -41.32
C THR A 58 -22.11 -11.19 -42.32
N ARG A 59 -22.74 -12.31 -42.75
CA ARG A 59 -23.88 -12.28 -43.68
C ARG A 59 -25.08 -11.49 -43.14
N ASP A 60 -25.18 -11.36 -41.81
CA ASP A 60 -26.26 -10.65 -41.12
C ASP A 60 -25.98 -9.13 -40.98
N GLY A 61 -24.96 -8.60 -41.65
CA GLY A 61 -24.58 -7.18 -41.59
C GLY A 61 -23.74 -6.80 -40.36
N GLY A 62 -23.39 -7.76 -39.51
CA GLY A 62 -22.46 -7.58 -38.41
C GLY A 62 -21.00 -7.57 -38.86
N SER A 63 -20.08 -7.28 -37.95
CA SER A 63 -18.65 -7.41 -38.22
C SER A 63 -17.90 -7.81 -36.96
N TYR A 64 -16.87 -8.63 -37.11
CA TYR A 64 -15.95 -8.98 -36.04
C TYR A 64 -14.50 -8.85 -36.50
N ASN A 65 -13.58 -8.62 -35.57
CA ASN A 65 -12.16 -8.58 -35.87
C ASN A 65 -11.59 -9.99 -35.76
N LEU A 66 -11.03 -10.50 -36.86
CA LEU A 66 -10.32 -11.77 -36.93
C LEU A 66 -8.82 -11.50 -36.96
N PHE A 67 -8.08 -12.06 -35.99
CA PHE A 67 -6.62 -12.04 -36.05
C PHE A 67 -6.10 -13.21 -36.89
N THR A 68 -5.32 -12.90 -37.91
CA THR A 68 -4.64 -13.90 -38.74
C THR A 68 -3.18 -13.98 -38.31
N PRO A 69 -2.72 -15.09 -37.71
CA PRO A 69 -1.33 -15.27 -37.32
C PRO A 69 -0.40 -15.33 -38.55
N GLY A 70 0.79 -14.75 -38.43
CA GLY A 70 1.84 -14.84 -39.45
C GLY A 70 2.56 -16.20 -39.43
N ILE A 71 3.43 -16.42 -40.43
CA ILE A 71 4.14 -17.70 -40.62
C ILE A 71 5.34 -17.84 -39.67
N ASN A 72 6.02 -16.73 -39.37
CA ASN A 72 7.28 -16.73 -38.59
C ASN A 72 7.09 -16.12 -37.18
N ILE A 73 6.07 -16.60 -36.44
CA ILE A 73 5.72 -16.06 -35.12
C ILE A 73 6.85 -16.26 -34.10
N ILE A 74 7.27 -17.50 -33.85
CA ILE A 74 8.24 -17.81 -32.79
C ILE A 74 9.56 -17.06 -32.99
N PRO A 75 10.23 -17.10 -34.17
CA PRO A 75 11.47 -16.36 -34.36
C PRO A 75 11.30 -14.84 -34.20
N SER A 76 10.17 -14.29 -34.67
CA SER A 76 9.90 -12.86 -34.56
C SER A 76 9.64 -12.44 -33.12
N LEU A 77 8.90 -13.22 -32.35
CA LEU A 77 8.68 -12.97 -30.92
C LEU A 77 10.00 -13.07 -30.14
N GLN A 78 10.84 -14.07 -30.44
CA GLN A 78 12.14 -14.24 -29.79
C GLN A 78 13.08 -13.05 -30.06
N GLU A 79 13.15 -12.57 -31.30
CA GLU A 79 13.97 -11.40 -31.64
C GLU A 79 13.41 -10.12 -31.00
N ILE A 80 12.08 -9.90 -31.01
CA ILE A 80 11.48 -8.78 -30.25
C ILE A 80 11.86 -8.87 -28.77
N ASN A 81 11.73 -10.05 -28.16
CA ASN A 81 12.04 -10.28 -26.75
C ASN A 81 13.53 -10.01 -26.46
N LYS A 82 14.43 -10.39 -27.36
CA LYS A 82 15.87 -10.14 -27.26
C LYS A 82 16.22 -8.66 -27.40
N ILE A 83 15.54 -7.92 -28.28
CA ILE A 83 15.75 -6.48 -28.48
C ILE A 83 15.30 -5.69 -27.24
N VAL A 84 14.07 -5.92 -26.76
CA VAL A 84 13.55 -5.20 -25.58
C VAL A 84 14.30 -5.53 -24.30
N TYR A 85 15.00 -6.67 -24.26
CA TYR A 85 15.89 -6.99 -23.15
C TYR A 85 17.11 -6.06 -23.10
N LYS A 86 17.64 -5.68 -24.26
CA LYS A 86 18.83 -4.83 -24.39
C LYS A 86 18.50 -3.36 -24.29
N GLU A 87 17.41 -2.93 -24.94
CA GLU A 87 17.07 -1.52 -25.13
C GLU A 87 15.67 -1.23 -24.60
N LYS A 88 15.58 -0.58 -23.45
CA LYS A 88 14.28 -0.31 -22.80
C LYS A 88 13.41 0.67 -23.59
N GLU A 89 14.02 1.59 -24.34
CA GLU A 89 13.35 2.59 -25.17
C GLU A 89 12.46 1.94 -26.24
N CYS A 90 12.76 0.69 -26.62
CA CYS A 90 11.94 -0.11 -27.52
C CYS A 90 10.53 -0.36 -26.98
N PHE A 91 10.31 -0.34 -25.66
CA PHE A 91 8.96 -0.44 -25.10
C PHE A 91 8.06 0.72 -25.53
N ILE A 92 8.63 1.93 -25.70
CA ILE A 92 7.88 3.10 -26.18
C ILE A 92 7.41 2.86 -27.62
N THR A 93 8.24 2.22 -28.43
CA THR A 93 7.91 1.88 -29.82
C THR A 93 6.83 0.81 -29.88
N LEU A 94 6.96 -0.26 -29.10
CA LEU A 94 5.90 -1.28 -28.99
C LEU A 94 4.57 -0.69 -28.49
N TYR A 95 4.63 0.27 -27.56
CA TYR A 95 3.44 0.98 -27.09
C TYR A 95 2.76 1.78 -28.21
N LYS A 96 3.55 2.56 -28.99
CA LYS A 96 3.03 3.33 -30.14
C LYS A 96 2.43 2.45 -31.23
N LEU A 97 2.90 1.22 -31.37
CA LEU A 97 2.36 0.23 -32.30
C LEU A 97 1.15 -0.53 -31.75
N GLU A 98 0.67 -0.17 -30.55
CA GLU A 98 -0.41 -0.86 -29.85
C GLU A 98 -0.13 -2.38 -29.75
N PHE A 99 1.14 -2.77 -29.63
CA PHE A 99 1.60 -4.15 -29.78
C PHE A 99 0.88 -5.14 -28.85
N MET A 100 0.59 -4.69 -27.62
CA MET A 100 -0.08 -5.51 -26.62
C MET A 100 -1.48 -5.93 -27.08
N GLU A 101 -2.31 -4.98 -27.53
CA GLU A 101 -3.67 -5.23 -27.96
C GLU A 101 -3.73 -5.82 -29.38
N SER A 102 -2.91 -5.30 -30.30
CA SER A 102 -3.00 -5.63 -31.72
C SER A 102 -2.30 -6.94 -32.09
N ARG A 103 -1.36 -7.45 -31.27
CA ARG A 103 -0.61 -8.68 -31.54
C ARG A 103 -0.58 -9.62 -30.35
N LEU A 104 -0.10 -9.16 -29.20
CA LEU A 104 0.24 -10.03 -28.07
C LEU A 104 -1.00 -10.70 -27.45
N PHE A 105 -2.09 -9.94 -27.27
CA PHE A 105 -3.37 -10.44 -26.77
C PHE A 105 -4.02 -11.46 -27.73
N PRO A 106 -4.16 -11.19 -29.04
CA PRO A 106 -4.62 -12.21 -29.97
C PRO A 106 -3.76 -13.48 -29.96
N LEU A 107 -2.44 -13.34 -29.97
CA LEU A 107 -1.52 -14.49 -29.98
C LEU A 107 -1.65 -15.34 -28.72
N ILE A 108 -1.73 -14.73 -27.53
CA ILE A 108 -1.87 -15.50 -26.28
C ILE A 108 -3.23 -16.20 -26.21
N LEU A 109 -4.31 -15.57 -26.72
CA LEU A 109 -5.64 -16.18 -26.76
C LEU A 109 -5.70 -17.36 -27.72
N LEU A 110 -5.06 -17.26 -28.89
CA LEU A 110 -5.00 -18.36 -29.86
C LEU A 110 -4.17 -19.55 -29.37
N ASN A 111 -3.14 -19.30 -28.54
CA ASN A 111 -2.20 -20.33 -28.09
C ASN A 111 -2.41 -20.74 -26.61
N GLY A 112 -3.48 -20.27 -25.97
CA GLY A 112 -3.74 -20.48 -24.54
C GLY A 112 -4.12 -21.91 -24.13
N ARG A 113 -4.41 -22.80 -25.09
CA ARG A 113 -4.78 -24.20 -24.82
C ARG A 113 -3.60 -25.12 -24.57
N LEU A 114 -2.39 -24.73 -24.98
CA LEU A 114 -1.15 -25.47 -24.73
C LEU A 114 -1.16 -26.93 -25.23
N GLU A 115 -1.91 -27.24 -26.30
CA GLU A 115 -2.11 -28.60 -26.80
C GLU A 115 -0.86 -29.14 -27.50
N ASN A 116 -0.12 -28.29 -28.20
CA ASN A 116 1.08 -28.66 -28.95
C ASN A 116 2.32 -27.82 -28.57
N ASN A 117 3.51 -28.29 -28.96
CA ASN A 117 4.77 -27.63 -28.60
C ASN A 117 4.89 -26.22 -29.18
N SER A 118 4.33 -25.96 -30.37
CA SER A 118 4.34 -24.62 -30.98
C SER A 118 3.50 -23.63 -30.18
N GLN A 119 2.32 -24.04 -29.69
CA GLN A 119 1.46 -23.24 -28.83
C GLN A 119 2.13 -22.98 -27.49
N LYS A 120 2.72 -24.00 -26.87
CA LYS A 120 3.48 -23.85 -25.61
C LYS A 120 4.61 -22.85 -25.75
N GLU A 121 5.42 -22.96 -26.79
CA GLU A 121 6.55 -22.05 -27.03
C GLU A 121 6.08 -20.63 -27.34
N THR A 122 5.04 -20.47 -28.17
CA THR A 122 4.46 -19.16 -28.47
C THR A 122 3.91 -18.50 -27.21
N SER A 123 3.12 -19.22 -26.41
CA SER A 123 2.57 -18.74 -25.15
C SER A 123 3.67 -18.39 -24.14
N ARG A 124 4.74 -19.19 -24.06
CA ARG A 124 5.91 -18.90 -23.22
C ARG A 124 6.53 -17.55 -23.56
N ILE A 125 6.84 -17.30 -24.83
CA ILE A 125 7.46 -16.03 -25.24
C ILE A 125 6.47 -14.87 -25.06
N CYS A 126 5.19 -15.07 -25.34
CA CYS A 126 4.16 -14.06 -25.10
C CYS A 126 4.06 -13.67 -23.62
N VAL A 127 4.06 -14.64 -22.71
CA VAL A 127 4.02 -14.42 -21.26
C VAL A 127 5.30 -13.73 -20.76
N GLU A 128 6.47 -14.10 -21.29
CA GLU A 128 7.73 -13.39 -21.01
C GLU A 128 7.67 -11.93 -21.44
N LEU A 129 7.18 -11.65 -22.64
CA LEU A 129 7.00 -10.29 -23.14
C LEU A 129 6.00 -9.49 -22.30
N LEU A 130 4.83 -10.07 -21.96
CA LEU A 130 3.84 -9.44 -21.08
C LEU A 130 4.45 -9.09 -19.73
N THR A 131 5.22 -10.00 -19.14
CA THR A 131 5.90 -9.78 -17.86
C THR A 131 6.87 -8.60 -17.94
N ARG A 132 7.64 -8.50 -19.04
CA ARG A 132 8.60 -7.41 -19.26
C ARG A 132 7.91 -6.07 -19.52
N MET A 133 6.87 -6.07 -20.34
CA MET A 133 6.10 -4.87 -20.68
C MET A 133 5.31 -4.31 -19.49
N THR A 134 4.91 -5.17 -18.55
CA THR A 134 4.22 -4.78 -17.30
C THR A 134 5.18 -4.52 -16.14
N LYS A 135 6.50 -4.54 -16.36
CA LYS A 135 7.50 -4.35 -15.29
C LYS A 135 7.23 -3.05 -14.52
N ILE A 136 7.30 -3.13 -13.20
CA ILE A 136 7.06 -1.98 -12.33
C ILE A 136 8.24 -1.00 -12.44
N TYR A 137 7.94 0.24 -12.80
CA TYR A 137 8.91 1.34 -12.76
C TYR A 137 8.75 2.11 -11.43
N PRO A 138 9.85 2.40 -10.71
CA PRO A 138 9.76 3.15 -9.48
C PRO A 138 9.27 4.57 -9.75
N MET A 139 8.39 5.06 -8.89
CA MET A 139 8.02 6.48 -8.82
C MET A 139 9.19 7.29 -8.26
N SER A 140 10.32 7.30 -8.96
CA SER A 140 11.46 8.14 -8.63
C SER A 140 11.23 9.56 -9.18
N LYS A 141 11.94 10.56 -8.65
CA LYS A 141 11.91 11.94 -9.21
C LYS A 141 12.54 12.03 -10.62
N ASN A 142 12.97 10.91 -11.21
CA ASN A 142 13.59 10.90 -12.51
C ASN A 142 12.54 11.10 -13.62
N LEU A 143 12.57 12.27 -14.26
CA LEU A 143 11.66 12.62 -15.35
C LEU A 143 11.75 11.65 -16.54
N ASN A 144 12.87 10.92 -16.67
CA ASN A 144 13.08 9.94 -17.74
C ASN A 144 12.16 8.71 -17.65
N ASP A 145 11.61 8.40 -16.47
CA ASP A 145 10.73 7.24 -16.28
C ASP A 145 9.24 7.56 -16.55
N LEU A 146 8.90 8.84 -16.75
CA LEU A 146 7.52 9.28 -16.95
C LEU A 146 6.80 8.61 -18.14
N PRO A 147 7.43 8.43 -19.33
CA PRO A 147 6.79 7.73 -20.44
C PRO A 147 6.42 6.29 -20.09
N PHE A 148 7.28 5.60 -19.34
CA PHE A 148 7.08 4.21 -18.92
C PHE A 148 5.96 4.08 -17.87
N LEU A 149 5.85 5.05 -16.95
CA LEU A 149 4.75 5.10 -15.98
C LEU A 149 3.40 5.31 -16.67
N LYS A 150 3.32 6.18 -17.68
CA LYS A 150 2.10 6.39 -18.49
C LYS A 150 1.73 5.13 -19.26
N MET A 151 2.71 4.50 -19.89
CA MET A 151 2.54 3.24 -20.61
C MET A 151 2.02 2.11 -19.69
N ASN A 152 2.60 1.95 -18.50
CA ASN A 152 2.14 0.96 -17.52
C ASN A 152 0.68 1.17 -17.12
N SER A 153 0.29 2.43 -16.86
CA SER A 153 -1.10 2.78 -16.57
C SER A 153 -2.04 2.34 -17.69
N ALA A 154 -1.69 2.65 -18.94
CA ALA A 154 -2.46 2.26 -20.11
C ALA A 154 -2.54 0.73 -20.29
N TYR A 155 -1.45 0.00 -20.05
CA TYR A 155 -1.47 -1.46 -20.08
C TYR A 155 -2.40 -2.05 -19.02
N LYS A 156 -2.41 -1.48 -17.81
CA LYS A 156 -3.35 -1.90 -16.77
C LYS A 156 -4.80 -1.74 -17.23
N ASP A 157 -5.13 -0.61 -17.85
CA ASP A 157 -6.46 -0.36 -18.40
C ASP A 157 -6.82 -1.37 -19.52
N LEU A 158 -5.87 -1.71 -20.39
CA LEU A 158 -6.07 -2.72 -21.43
C LEU A 158 -6.42 -4.11 -20.86
N PHE A 159 -5.78 -4.51 -19.76
CA PHE A 159 -6.10 -5.78 -19.09
C PHE A 159 -7.50 -5.76 -18.45
N ILE A 160 -7.92 -4.62 -17.90
CA ILE A 160 -9.27 -4.46 -17.33
C ILE A 160 -10.34 -4.57 -18.42
N LEU A 161 -10.08 -4.00 -19.59
CA LEU A 161 -11.00 -4.05 -20.74
C LEU A 161 -11.03 -5.44 -21.40
N ASN A 162 -9.91 -6.17 -21.40
CA ASN A 162 -9.78 -7.46 -22.07
C ASN A 162 -9.85 -8.64 -21.08
N ILE A 163 -11.04 -8.86 -20.49
CA ILE A 163 -11.29 -9.89 -19.47
C ILE A 163 -10.85 -11.30 -19.93
N SER A 164 -11.00 -11.61 -21.24
CA SER A 164 -10.55 -12.87 -21.83
C SER A 164 -9.07 -13.19 -21.59
N ILE A 165 -8.21 -12.17 -21.47
CA ILE A 165 -6.78 -12.37 -21.19
C ILE A 165 -6.57 -12.83 -19.75
N ILE A 166 -7.29 -12.23 -18.79
CA ILE A 166 -7.25 -12.65 -17.38
C ILE A 166 -7.76 -14.08 -17.25
N ARG A 167 -8.87 -14.40 -17.93
CA ARG A 167 -9.40 -15.77 -18.04
C ARG A 167 -8.35 -16.75 -18.60
N ASN A 168 -7.64 -16.34 -19.64
CA ASN A 168 -6.63 -17.19 -20.26
C ASN A 168 -5.42 -17.42 -19.34
N ILE A 169 -4.97 -16.39 -18.60
CA ILE A 169 -3.94 -16.52 -17.56
C ILE A 169 -4.39 -17.52 -16.48
N CYS A 170 -5.63 -17.39 -16.02
CA CYS A 170 -6.27 -18.30 -15.07
C CYS A 170 -6.28 -19.75 -15.60
N ASN A 171 -6.72 -19.98 -16.84
CA ASN A 171 -6.74 -21.30 -17.47
C ASN A 171 -5.34 -21.91 -17.61
N MET A 172 -4.34 -21.11 -18.02
CA MET A 172 -2.96 -21.57 -18.13
C MET A 172 -2.37 -21.96 -16.77
N LEU A 173 -2.64 -21.19 -15.70
CA LEU A 173 -2.25 -21.58 -14.34
C LEU A 173 -2.91 -22.90 -13.93
N GLN A 174 -4.22 -23.05 -14.14
CA GLN A 174 -4.92 -24.31 -13.83
C GLN A 174 -4.35 -25.50 -14.59
N TRP A 175 -4.01 -25.30 -15.87
CA TRP A 175 -3.42 -26.35 -16.69
C TRP A 175 -2.10 -26.84 -16.09
N HIS A 176 -1.19 -25.92 -15.73
CA HIS A 176 0.09 -26.29 -15.14
C HIS A 176 -0.04 -26.88 -13.73
N LEU A 177 -0.99 -26.42 -12.92
CA LEU A 177 -1.23 -26.97 -11.57
C LEU A 177 -1.80 -28.40 -11.58
N LYS A 178 -2.38 -28.85 -12.70
CA LYS A 178 -2.82 -30.25 -12.88
C LYS A 178 -1.69 -31.21 -13.22
N LEU A 179 -0.50 -30.70 -13.58
CA LEU A 179 0.64 -31.55 -13.91
C LEU A 179 1.25 -32.12 -12.62
N VAL A 180 1.38 -33.46 -12.57
CA VAL A 180 1.98 -34.18 -11.44
C VAL A 180 3.47 -33.86 -11.34
N ASP A 181 4.20 -34.02 -12.45
CA ASP A 181 5.64 -33.74 -12.53
C ASP A 181 5.90 -32.47 -13.35
N ARG A 182 6.16 -31.36 -12.65
CA ARG A 182 6.49 -30.07 -13.28
C ARG A 182 7.99 -29.91 -13.45
N ASN A 183 8.43 -29.71 -14.69
CA ASN A 183 9.83 -29.42 -14.99
C ASN A 183 10.19 -27.96 -14.63
N ASN A 184 11.46 -27.59 -14.79
CA ASN A 184 11.90 -26.23 -14.48
C ASN A 184 11.25 -25.15 -15.36
N ASP A 185 10.90 -25.49 -16.60
CA ASP A 185 10.27 -24.53 -17.51
C ASP A 185 8.80 -24.31 -17.18
N ASP A 186 8.07 -25.35 -16.74
CA ASP A 186 6.73 -25.23 -16.17
C ASP A 186 6.76 -24.32 -14.93
N LYS A 187 7.75 -24.52 -14.04
CA LYS A 187 7.89 -23.69 -12.84
C LYS A 187 8.17 -22.23 -13.15
N LYS A 188 9.05 -21.96 -14.14
CA LYS A 188 9.30 -20.60 -14.64
C LYS A 188 8.05 -19.99 -15.26
N PHE A 189 7.28 -20.77 -16.03
CA PHE A 189 6.07 -20.28 -16.66
C PHE A 189 5.00 -19.88 -15.63
N ILE A 190 4.75 -20.72 -14.62
CA ILE A 190 3.88 -20.37 -13.47
C ILE A 190 4.37 -19.09 -12.79
N HIS A 191 5.68 -18.97 -12.54
CA HIS A 191 6.27 -17.80 -11.92
C HIS A 191 5.99 -16.52 -12.73
N LEU A 192 6.13 -16.58 -14.07
CA LEU A 192 5.85 -15.44 -14.94
C LEU A 192 4.36 -15.06 -14.94
N LEU A 193 3.45 -16.04 -14.96
CA LEU A 193 2.01 -15.77 -14.89
C LEU A 193 1.62 -15.05 -13.57
N LEU A 194 2.16 -15.51 -12.44
CA LEU A 194 1.98 -14.84 -11.15
C LEU A 194 2.62 -13.45 -11.13
N LEU A 195 3.77 -13.29 -11.80
CA LEU A 195 4.49 -12.02 -11.88
C LEU A 195 3.71 -10.98 -12.69
N ILE A 196 3.00 -11.39 -13.74
CA ILE A 196 2.04 -10.52 -14.47
C ILE A 196 0.95 -10.05 -13.51
N SER A 197 0.32 -10.96 -12.77
CA SER A 197 -0.73 -10.62 -11.80
C SER A 197 -0.22 -9.62 -10.75
N ARG A 198 0.97 -9.87 -10.19
CA ARG A 198 1.62 -8.96 -9.24
C ARG A 198 1.91 -7.60 -9.87
N ASN A 199 2.46 -7.58 -11.09
CA ASN A 199 2.81 -6.36 -11.80
C ASN A 199 1.59 -5.48 -12.01
N LEU A 200 0.51 -6.03 -12.55
CA LEU A 200 -0.72 -5.30 -12.84
C LEU A 200 -1.32 -4.66 -11.57
N LEU A 201 -1.33 -5.39 -10.46
CA LEU A 201 -1.79 -4.87 -9.17
C LEU A 201 -0.89 -3.77 -8.61
N ALA A 202 0.42 -3.89 -8.82
CA ALA A 202 1.42 -2.96 -8.30
C ALA A 202 1.62 -1.69 -9.15
N ILE A 203 1.15 -1.67 -10.41
CA ILE A 203 1.18 -0.48 -11.27
C ILE A 203 0.36 0.65 -10.62
N LYS A 204 1.02 1.80 -10.47
CA LYS A 204 0.47 3.06 -9.96
C LYS A 204 0.30 4.06 -11.08
N ASP A 205 -0.74 4.88 -10.99
CA ASP A 205 -1.02 5.94 -11.96
C ASP A 205 0.10 6.96 -12.06
N ALA A 206 0.44 7.37 -13.28
CA ALA A 206 1.55 8.27 -13.57
C ALA A 206 1.43 9.65 -12.86
N PRO A 207 2.56 10.27 -12.46
CA PRO A 207 2.57 11.59 -11.85
C PRO A 207 2.16 12.64 -12.89
N GLY A 208 1.12 13.42 -12.58
CA GLY A 208 0.45 14.33 -13.53
C GLY A 208 -1.07 14.26 -13.46
N SER A 209 -1.63 13.23 -12.83
CA SER A 209 -3.04 13.13 -12.41
C SER A 209 -3.39 14.06 -11.23
N GLY A 210 -2.77 15.24 -11.15
CA GLY A 210 -2.82 16.14 -9.99
C GLY A 210 -4.23 16.55 -9.57
N ASN A 211 -5.16 16.57 -10.54
CA ASN A 211 -6.55 16.97 -10.32
C ASN A 211 -7.49 15.79 -10.01
N LEU A 212 -7.04 14.55 -10.15
CA LEU A 212 -7.86 13.39 -9.82
C LEU A 212 -7.89 13.17 -8.30
N THR A 213 -9.08 12.85 -7.80
CA THR A 213 -9.28 12.34 -6.44
C THR A 213 -8.53 11.02 -6.24
N ILE A 214 -8.27 10.63 -4.99
CA ILE A 214 -7.61 9.37 -4.68
C ILE A 214 -8.43 8.17 -5.19
N ASN A 215 -9.77 8.25 -5.12
CA ASN A 215 -10.65 7.21 -5.64
C ASN A 215 -10.53 7.07 -7.15
N GLU A 216 -10.46 8.18 -7.90
CA GLU A 216 -10.26 8.15 -9.35
C GLU A 216 -8.90 7.52 -9.71
N LYS A 217 -7.86 7.79 -8.91
CA LYS A 217 -6.53 7.18 -9.09
C LYS A 217 -6.46 5.68 -8.77
N LEU A 218 -7.43 5.19 -7.99
CA LEU A 218 -7.48 3.78 -7.59
C LEU A 218 -8.58 3.01 -8.31
N LYS A 219 -9.39 3.68 -9.13
CA LYS A 219 -10.49 3.05 -9.87
C LYS A 219 -10.00 1.88 -10.72
N ALA A 220 -8.96 2.09 -11.54
CA ALA A 220 -8.37 1.01 -12.33
C ALA A 220 -7.82 -0.14 -11.46
N HIS A 221 -7.29 0.16 -10.27
CA HIS A 221 -6.85 -0.88 -9.35
C HIS A 221 -8.02 -1.73 -8.83
N PHE A 222 -9.12 -1.09 -8.45
CA PHE A 222 -10.31 -1.79 -7.95
C PHE A 222 -11.07 -2.54 -9.03
N ASP A 223 -11.17 -1.98 -10.23
CA ASP A 223 -11.76 -2.66 -11.39
C ASP A 223 -10.95 -3.93 -11.72
N LEU A 224 -9.62 -3.88 -11.64
CA LEU A 224 -8.75 -5.05 -11.80
C LEU A 224 -9.01 -6.13 -10.74
N ILE A 225 -9.15 -5.76 -9.46
CA ILE A 225 -9.50 -6.70 -8.38
C ILE A 225 -10.83 -7.40 -8.67
N VAL A 226 -11.82 -6.65 -9.16
CA VAL A 226 -13.12 -7.20 -9.55
C VAL A 226 -12.96 -8.19 -10.69
N GLN A 227 -12.16 -7.88 -11.72
CA GLN A 227 -11.91 -8.82 -12.82
C GLN A 227 -11.19 -10.10 -12.35
N PHE A 228 -10.20 -9.98 -11.46
CA PHE A 228 -9.51 -11.15 -10.89
C PHE A 228 -10.46 -12.06 -10.10
N CYS A 229 -11.45 -11.47 -9.41
CA CYS A 229 -12.49 -12.20 -8.73
C CYS A 229 -13.46 -12.89 -9.70
N ASN A 230 -13.96 -12.15 -10.71
CA ASN A 230 -14.93 -12.67 -11.67
C ASN A 230 -14.36 -13.84 -12.48
N GLU A 231 -13.06 -13.79 -12.81
CA GLU A 231 -12.38 -14.81 -13.59
C GLU A 231 -11.75 -15.93 -12.74
N ASN A 232 -12.11 -16.04 -11.46
CA ASN A 232 -11.63 -17.06 -10.52
C ASN A 232 -10.11 -17.13 -10.35
N LEU A 233 -9.37 -16.08 -10.73
CA LEU A 233 -7.93 -16.03 -10.57
C LEU A 233 -7.53 -16.04 -9.10
N PHE A 234 -8.31 -15.37 -8.24
CA PHE A 234 -8.11 -15.43 -6.79
C PHE A 234 -8.23 -16.86 -6.25
N GLU A 235 -9.16 -17.67 -6.76
CA GLU A 235 -9.34 -19.04 -6.27
C GLU A 235 -8.08 -19.88 -6.49
N ILE A 236 -7.48 -19.78 -7.68
CA ILE A 236 -6.24 -20.49 -8.00
C ILE A 236 -5.10 -20.04 -7.10
N ILE A 237 -4.96 -18.72 -6.90
CA ILE A 237 -3.91 -18.17 -6.04
C ILE A 237 -4.10 -18.66 -4.58
N MET A 238 -5.35 -18.80 -4.11
CA MET A 238 -5.66 -19.37 -2.79
C MET A 238 -5.33 -20.86 -2.71
N ILE A 239 -5.60 -21.64 -3.75
CA ILE A 239 -5.22 -23.06 -3.83
C ILE A 239 -3.70 -23.19 -3.70
N MET A 240 -2.94 -22.40 -4.48
CA MET A 240 -1.48 -22.39 -4.41
C MET A 240 -0.98 -21.96 -3.02
N ALA A 241 -1.57 -20.93 -2.43
CA ALA A 241 -1.22 -20.48 -1.09
C ALA A 241 -1.46 -21.53 0.01
N SER A 242 -2.40 -22.45 -0.22
CA SER A 242 -2.81 -23.47 0.74
C SER A 242 -1.97 -24.75 0.66
N ASP A 243 -1.10 -24.89 -0.35
CA ASP A 243 -0.32 -26.10 -0.59
C ASP A 243 1.17 -25.86 -0.26
N LYS A 244 1.71 -26.63 0.68
CA LYS A 244 3.11 -26.56 1.10
C LYS A 244 4.07 -26.92 -0.05
N ASN A 245 3.64 -27.69 -1.04
CA ASN A 245 4.45 -28.05 -2.21
C ASN A 245 4.66 -26.85 -3.16
N GLU A 246 3.81 -25.83 -3.07
CA GLU A 246 3.86 -24.61 -3.86
C GLU A 246 4.72 -23.51 -3.20
N ALA A 247 5.48 -23.86 -2.15
CA ALA A 247 6.25 -22.94 -1.33
C ALA A 247 7.15 -21.97 -2.11
N ILE A 248 7.69 -22.40 -3.26
CA ILE A 248 8.55 -21.58 -4.11
C ILE A 248 7.87 -20.32 -4.66
N TRP A 249 6.53 -20.27 -4.65
CA TRP A 249 5.75 -19.11 -5.10
C TRP A 249 5.12 -18.29 -3.96
N HIS A 250 5.23 -18.75 -2.70
CA HIS A 250 4.54 -18.11 -1.57
C HIS A 250 4.95 -16.64 -1.36
N THR A 251 6.22 -16.30 -1.56
CA THR A 251 6.69 -14.91 -1.48
C THR A 251 6.01 -14.01 -2.51
N LEU A 252 5.84 -14.51 -3.74
CA LEU A 252 5.17 -13.75 -4.81
C LEU A 252 3.66 -13.65 -4.56
N ILE A 253 3.04 -14.71 -4.04
CA ILE A 253 1.64 -14.72 -3.62
C ILE A 253 1.39 -13.72 -2.48
N LEU A 254 2.31 -13.64 -1.51
CA LEU A 254 2.27 -12.62 -0.46
C LEU A 254 2.30 -11.21 -1.04
N GLU A 255 3.15 -10.93 -2.04
CA GLU A 255 3.15 -9.61 -2.72
C GLU A 255 1.80 -9.33 -3.41
N ILE A 256 1.20 -10.34 -4.04
CA ILE A 256 -0.11 -10.22 -4.69
C ILE A 256 -1.18 -9.85 -3.65
N PHE A 257 -1.25 -10.57 -2.53
CA PHE A 257 -2.19 -10.26 -1.44
C PHE A 257 -1.95 -8.88 -0.83
N TYR A 258 -0.69 -8.50 -0.63
CA TYR A 258 -0.33 -7.16 -0.19
C TYR A 258 -0.90 -6.09 -1.13
N HIS A 259 -0.75 -6.27 -2.45
CA HIS A 259 -1.25 -5.28 -3.41
C HIS A 259 -2.77 -5.27 -3.54
N ILE A 260 -3.47 -6.39 -3.32
CA ILE A 260 -4.94 -6.43 -3.29
C ILE A 260 -5.48 -5.71 -2.06
N LEU A 261 -4.88 -5.94 -0.89
CA LEU A 261 -5.39 -5.48 0.40
C LEU A 261 -4.82 -4.12 0.81
N GLY A 262 -3.73 -3.65 0.18
CA GLY A 262 -2.89 -2.55 0.65
C GLY A 262 -3.49 -1.14 0.68
N TYR A 263 -4.65 -0.92 0.03
CA TYR A 263 -5.24 0.42 -0.13
C TYR A 263 -6.38 0.73 0.86
N ASN A 264 -6.84 -0.26 1.62
CA ASN A 264 -7.95 -0.13 2.55
C ASN A 264 -7.58 -0.78 3.89
N SER A 265 -8.14 -0.28 5.00
CA SER A 265 -8.11 -1.07 6.24
C SER A 265 -9.19 -2.14 6.18
N SER A 266 -8.98 -3.26 6.89
CA SER A 266 -10.00 -4.30 7.03
C SER A 266 -11.34 -3.74 7.53
N ASP A 267 -11.30 -2.76 8.45
CA ASP A 267 -12.47 -2.04 8.95
C ASP A 267 -13.31 -1.36 7.84
N ASP A 268 -12.67 -0.86 6.78
CA ASP A 268 -13.37 -0.18 5.69
C ASP A 268 -14.27 -1.15 4.89
N LEU A 269 -14.03 -2.46 5.01
CA LEU A 269 -14.87 -3.49 4.39
C LEU A 269 -16.21 -3.64 5.11
N PHE A 270 -16.31 -3.32 6.40
CA PHE A 270 -17.52 -3.58 7.20
C PHE A 270 -18.46 -2.37 7.24
N THR A 271 -17.92 -1.16 7.09
CA THR A 271 -18.70 0.07 6.99
C THR A 271 -19.48 0.17 5.67
N ASP A 272 -20.80 0.35 5.76
CA ASP A 272 -21.63 0.75 4.62
C ASP A 272 -21.37 2.24 4.31
N PRO A 273 -20.86 2.60 3.10
CA PRO A 273 -20.56 3.97 2.72
C PRO A 273 -21.79 4.88 2.76
N LYS A 274 -22.99 4.36 2.49
CA LYS A 274 -24.21 5.16 2.49
C LYS A 274 -24.61 5.53 3.92
N MET A 275 -24.56 4.57 4.83
CA MET A 275 -24.79 4.80 6.26
C MET A 275 -23.72 5.69 6.88
N GLU A 276 -22.44 5.47 6.54
CA GLU A 276 -21.34 6.30 7.03
C GLU A 276 -21.39 7.71 6.46
N ALA A 277 -21.67 7.89 5.16
CA ALA A 277 -21.82 9.20 4.54
C ALA A 277 -23.02 9.97 5.12
N SER A 278 -24.12 9.28 5.42
CA SER A 278 -25.27 9.87 6.11
C SER A 278 -24.91 10.30 7.54
N SER A 279 -24.30 9.40 8.33
CA SER A 279 -23.84 9.66 9.69
C SER A 279 -22.82 10.80 9.77
N LYS A 280 -21.78 10.77 8.92
CA LYS A 280 -20.77 11.83 8.82
C LYS A 280 -21.37 13.13 8.28
N GLY A 281 -22.29 13.06 7.32
CA GLY A 281 -23.00 14.22 6.79
C GLY A 281 -23.80 14.92 7.89
N VAL A 282 -24.53 14.15 8.71
CA VAL A 282 -25.26 14.66 9.87
C VAL A 282 -24.30 15.28 10.88
N LYS A 283 -23.24 14.57 11.31
CA LYS A 283 -22.23 15.10 12.24
C LYS A 283 -21.53 16.36 11.72
N LEU A 284 -21.19 16.42 10.44
CA LEU A 284 -20.56 17.61 9.82
C LEU A 284 -21.54 18.78 9.72
N MET A 285 -22.81 18.54 9.38
CA MET A 285 -23.84 19.57 9.38
C MET A 285 -24.09 20.10 10.80
N GLU A 286 -24.06 19.23 11.80
CA GLU A 286 -24.23 19.60 13.20
C GLU A 286 -23.00 20.38 13.73
N GLN A 287 -21.78 19.97 13.36
CA GLN A 287 -20.56 20.74 13.63
C GLN A 287 -20.55 22.10 12.91
N MET A 288 -21.02 22.17 11.67
CA MET A 288 -21.14 23.43 10.93
C MET A 288 -22.22 24.34 11.53
N LYS A 289 -23.37 23.79 11.93
CA LYS A 289 -24.41 24.51 12.69
C LYS A 289 -23.84 25.04 14.01
N ASN A 290 -23.19 24.20 14.80
CA ASN A 290 -22.57 24.60 16.06
C ASN A 290 -21.49 25.68 15.87
N LYS A 291 -20.70 25.62 14.79
CA LYS A 291 -19.75 26.68 14.43
C LYS A 291 -20.45 27.96 13.97
N GLN A 292 -21.48 27.86 13.14
CA GLN A 292 -22.28 29.01 12.69
C GLN A 292 -23.03 29.67 13.85
N ASP A 293 -23.59 28.90 14.78
CA ASP A 293 -24.29 29.41 15.95
C ASP A 293 -23.33 30.07 16.94
N LYS A 294 -22.11 29.54 17.10
CA LYS A 294 -21.03 30.24 17.83
C LYS A 294 -20.61 31.55 17.15
N ILE A 295 -20.58 31.60 15.82
CA ILE A 295 -20.27 32.83 15.06
C ILE A 295 -21.43 33.83 15.16
N ARG A 296 -22.68 33.38 15.04
CA ARG A 296 -23.89 34.22 15.16
C ARG A 296 -24.01 34.83 16.56
N LYS A 297 -23.68 34.07 17.62
CA LYS A 297 -23.61 34.59 18.99
C LYS A 297 -22.54 35.69 19.18
N LYS A 298 -21.50 35.75 18.32
CA LYS A 298 -20.48 36.83 18.36
C LYS A 298 -20.93 38.11 17.64
N VAL A 299 -21.84 38.04 16.67
CA VAL A 299 -22.30 39.21 15.88
C VAL A 299 -23.54 39.84 16.51
N SER A 300 -23.35 40.47 17.65
CA SER A 300 -24.32 41.41 18.24
C SER A 300 -23.64 42.79 18.29
N LYS A 301 -24.23 43.79 17.63
CA LYS A 301 -23.60 45.05 17.16
C LYS A 301 -23.37 46.15 18.22
N VAL A 302 -23.40 45.84 19.52
CA VAL A 302 -23.08 46.83 20.57
C VAL A 302 -22.18 46.17 21.62
N CYS A 303 -20.97 46.70 21.81
CA CYS A 303 -20.01 46.27 22.84
C CYS A 303 -19.87 47.37 23.91
N PRO A 304 -20.42 47.20 25.12
CA PRO A 304 -20.09 48.06 26.24
C PRO A 304 -18.71 47.64 26.79
N LYS A 305 -17.80 48.62 26.95
CA LYS A 305 -16.50 48.40 27.60
C LYS A 305 -16.65 48.62 29.11
N VAL A 306 -16.10 47.73 29.93
CA VAL A 306 -16.04 47.90 31.39
C VAL A 306 -14.59 47.94 31.83
N TRP A 307 -14.29 48.85 32.75
CA TRP A 307 -12.97 48.99 33.36
C TRP A 307 -12.86 47.96 34.49
N VAL A 308 -11.83 47.12 34.43
CA VAL A 308 -11.55 46.11 35.47
C VAL A 308 -10.35 46.58 36.27
N ASP A 309 -10.54 46.70 37.58
CA ASP A 309 -9.49 47.08 38.51
C ASP A 309 -8.58 45.88 38.78
N THR A 310 -7.32 45.98 38.37
CA THR A 310 -6.32 44.95 38.67
C THR A 310 -5.77 45.21 40.07
N LYS A 311 -5.44 44.17 40.85
CA LYS A 311 -4.90 44.27 42.23
C LYS A 311 -3.61 45.14 42.38
N LYS A 312 -3.10 45.72 41.29
CA LYS A 312 -1.98 46.66 41.25
C LYS A 312 -2.39 48.11 40.95
N GLY A 313 -3.69 48.44 40.95
CA GLY A 313 -4.22 49.81 40.84
C GLY A 313 -4.24 50.39 39.42
N TYR A 314 -4.18 49.54 38.38
CA TYR A 314 -4.35 49.99 37.00
C TYR A 314 -5.70 49.48 36.47
N GLU A 315 -6.55 50.42 36.04
CA GLU A 315 -7.79 50.13 35.34
C GLU A 315 -7.49 49.80 33.87
N VAL A 316 -7.79 48.58 33.45
CA VAL A 316 -7.69 48.17 32.04
C VAL A 316 -9.10 48.06 31.48
N PRO A 317 -9.41 48.68 30.33
CA PRO A 317 -10.70 48.52 29.69
C PRO A 317 -10.77 47.12 29.07
N VAL A 318 -11.65 46.26 29.59
CA VAL A 318 -11.88 44.90 29.10
C VAL A 318 -13.27 44.82 28.48
N ASP A 319 -13.36 44.14 27.33
CA ASP A 319 -14.63 43.92 26.64
C ASP A 319 -15.48 42.91 27.43
N ILE A 320 -16.70 43.28 27.85
CA ILE A 320 -17.55 42.51 28.78
C ILE A 320 -17.80 41.07 28.30
N ARG A 321 -17.75 40.83 26.99
CA ARG A 321 -17.94 39.47 26.44
C ARG A 321 -16.80 38.51 26.70
N GLN A 322 -15.60 39.00 27.00
CA GLN A 322 -14.47 38.12 27.33
C GLN A 322 -14.52 37.60 28.77
N THR A 323 -15.25 38.26 29.66
CA THR A 323 -15.17 38.00 31.12
C THR A 323 -16.34 37.23 31.71
N TRP A 324 -17.52 37.19 31.07
CA TRP A 324 -18.73 36.63 31.69
C TRP A 324 -19.21 35.27 31.18
N GLN A 325 -18.52 34.61 30.24
CA GLN A 325 -18.90 33.25 29.80
C GLN A 325 -17.79 32.20 29.83
N GLU A 326 -16.54 32.58 30.05
CA GLU A 326 -15.45 31.62 30.21
C GLU A 326 -14.50 32.18 31.29
N ILE A 327 -13.99 31.29 32.15
CA ILE A 327 -12.91 31.60 33.11
C ILE A 327 -11.86 32.42 32.35
N PRO A 328 -11.50 33.64 32.79
CA PRO A 328 -10.56 34.47 32.07
C PRO A 328 -9.23 33.72 32.00
N ARG A 329 -8.87 33.23 30.82
CA ARG A 329 -7.51 32.77 30.57
C ARG A 329 -6.61 34.00 30.73
N SER A 330 -5.74 33.93 31.72
CA SER A 330 -4.64 34.87 31.97
C SER A 330 -3.72 35.08 30.76
N ASP A 331 -3.89 34.30 29.69
CA ASP A 331 -3.08 34.36 28.47
C ASP A 331 -3.36 35.57 27.58
N SER A 332 -4.43 36.34 27.84
CA SER A 332 -4.78 37.50 27.01
C SER A 332 -4.00 38.78 27.33
N ILE A 333 -3.15 38.77 28.38
CA ILE A 333 -2.25 39.88 28.75
C ILE A 333 -0.77 39.47 28.60
N GLY A 334 -0.50 38.35 27.92
CA GLY A 334 0.83 38.07 27.39
C GLY A 334 1.09 38.96 26.18
N LEU A 335 1.89 40.01 26.36
CA LEU A 335 2.59 40.69 25.27
C LEU A 335 3.05 39.64 24.24
N ARG A 336 2.73 39.87 22.97
CA ARG A 336 3.32 39.15 21.84
C ARG A 336 4.84 39.38 21.85
N GLU A 337 5.55 38.64 22.68
CA GLU A 337 6.94 38.33 22.41
C GLU A 337 6.93 37.40 21.19
N LYS A 338 7.22 38.00 20.04
CA LYS A 338 7.74 37.25 18.90
C LYS A 338 9.07 36.64 19.32
N THR A 339 9.04 35.47 19.94
CA THR A 339 10.17 34.57 19.88
C THR A 339 10.13 33.89 18.53
N GLU A 340 10.89 34.45 17.58
CA GLU A 340 11.34 33.80 16.37
C GLU A 340 12.22 32.60 16.74
N ASN A 341 11.62 31.52 17.27
CA ASN A 341 12.30 30.24 17.31
C ASN A 341 12.04 29.54 15.98
N GLY A 342 13.10 29.48 15.17
CA GLY A 342 13.16 28.90 13.83
C GLY A 342 12.81 27.42 13.75
N GLN A 343 11.57 27.06 14.09
CA GLN A 343 10.96 25.83 13.62
C GLN A 343 10.59 26.05 12.16
N LYS A 344 11.35 25.40 11.27
CA LYS A 344 10.85 25.05 9.93
C LYS A 344 9.47 24.44 10.15
N ILE A 345 8.43 25.17 9.77
CA ILE A 345 7.12 24.60 9.54
C ILE A 345 7.33 23.62 8.38
N LEU A 346 7.65 22.37 8.73
CA LEU A 346 7.44 21.23 7.86
C LEU A 346 5.93 21.19 7.64
N THR A 347 5.46 21.97 6.67
CA THR A 347 4.18 21.75 6.01
C THR A 347 4.28 20.42 5.26
N GLU A 348 4.41 19.31 5.99
CA GLU A 348 3.74 18.11 5.56
C GLU A 348 2.27 18.43 5.66
N HIS A 349 1.66 18.76 4.51
CA HIS A 349 0.23 18.65 4.35
C HIS A 349 -0.16 17.24 4.80
N VAL A 350 -0.61 17.15 6.05
CA VAL A 350 -1.22 15.96 6.61
C VAL A 350 -2.42 15.69 5.71
N ASN A 351 -2.25 14.73 4.79
CA ASN A 351 -3.35 14.04 4.18
C ASN A 351 -4.10 13.38 5.34
N LYS A 352 -5.05 14.11 5.96
CA LYS A 352 -6.17 13.52 6.69
C LYS A 352 -6.57 12.30 5.89
N LYS A 353 -6.53 11.09 6.48
CA LYS A 353 -6.86 9.82 5.82
C LYS A 353 -8.04 10.08 4.88
N ARG A 354 -7.78 10.28 3.60
CA ARG A 354 -8.81 10.34 2.58
C ARG A 354 -9.11 8.86 2.36
N ARG A 355 -9.98 8.31 3.22
CA ARG A 355 -10.45 6.94 3.14
C ARG A 355 -10.90 6.69 1.71
N VAL A 356 -10.40 5.60 1.15
CA VAL A 356 -10.74 5.21 -0.21
C VAL A 356 -12.14 4.60 -0.16
N VAL A 357 -13.10 5.22 -0.82
CA VAL A 357 -14.50 4.75 -0.79
C VAL A 357 -14.61 3.60 -1.78
N LEU A 358 -14.81 2.39 -1.24
CA LEU A 358 -14.99 1.19 -2.03
C LEU A 358 -16.40 1.14 -2.63
N ASN A 359 -16.48 0.79 -3.92
CA ASN A 359 -17.75 0.37 -4.50
C ASN A 359 -18.17 -0.99 -3.91
N ASP A 360 -19.45 -1.33 -4.01
CA ASP A 360 -19.98 -2.52 -3.35
C ASP A 360 -19.41 -3.84 -3.91
N GLN A 361 -19.11 -3.87 -5.21
CA GLN A 361 -18.57 -5.08 -5.85
C GLN A 361 -17.12 -5.34 -5.42
N THR A 362 -16.26 -4.33 -5.42
CA THR A 362 -14.90 -4.40 -4.91
C THR A 362 -14.88 -4.78 -3.44
N ARG A 363 -15.76 -4.19 -2.61
CA ARG A 363 -15.91 -4.59 -1.20
C ARG A 363 -16.24 -6.09 -1.09
N LYS A 364 -17.21 -6.59 -1.87
CA LYS A 364 -17.56 -8.02 -1.90
C LYS A 364 -16.39 -8.90 -2.31
N CYS A 365 -15.66 -8.54 -3.37
CA CYS A 365 -14.48 -9.28 -3.82
C CYS A 365 -13.37 -9.32 -2.75
N MET A 366 -13.07 -8.18 -2.11
CA MET A 366 -12.06 -8.10 -1.05
C MET A 366 -12.48 -8.87 0.20
N LYS A 367 -13.75 -8.75 0.63
CA LYS A 367 -14.31 -9.57 1.73
C LYS A 367 -14.18 -11.05 1.44
N LEU A 368 -14.55 -11.49 0.23
CA LEU A 368 -14.46 -12.89 -0.19
C LEU A 368 -13.01 -13.37 -0.22
N ALA A 369 -12.07 -12.56 -0.70
CA ALA A 369 -10.65 -12.88 -0.67
C ALA A 369 -10.13 -13.02 0.77
N SER A 370 -10.41 -12.06 1.65
CA SER A 370 -10.01 -12.11 3.06
C SER A 370 -10.63 -13.29 3.81
N LEU A 371 -11.91 -13.59 3.54
CA LEU A 371 -12.60 -14.75 4.09
C LEU A 371 -11.91 -16.05 3.64
N LYS A 372 -11.63 -16.20 2.35
CA LYS A 372 -10.97 -17.38 1.80
C LYS A 372 -9.59 -17.61 2.39
N ILE A 373 -8.79 -16.55 2.59
CA ILE A 373 -7.47 -16.63 3.25
C ILE A 373 -7.58 -17.30 4.63
N ILE A 374 -8.61 -16.93 5.41
CA ILE A 374 -8.82 -17.47 6.77
C ILE A 374 -9.45 -18.86 6.73
N THR A 375 -10.43 -19.09 5.86
CA THR A 375 -11.17 -20.35 5.85
C THR A 375 -10.43 -21.49 5.14
N SER A 376 -9.48 -21.16 4.26
CA SER A 376 -8.58 -22.15 3.66
C SER A 376 -7.31 -22.30 4.51
N ASN A 377 -6.53 -23.34 4.22
CA ASN A 377 -5.22 -23.53 4.85
C ASN A 377 -4.16 -22.50 4.37
N ALA A 378 -4.56 -21.50 3.56
CA ALA A 378 -3.66 -20.53 2.96
C ALA A 378 -2.94 -19.67 4.00
N PHE A 379 -3.67 -19.17 5.01
CA PHE A 379 -3.05 -18.35 6.04
C PHE A 379 -1.98 -19.12 6.81
N GLU A 380 -2.28 -20.32 7.29
CA GLU A 380 -1.32 -21.17 8.00
C GLU A 380 -0.07 -21.45 7.17
N VAL A 381 -0.27 -21.97 5.96
CA VAL A 381 0.83 -22.41 5.09
C VAL A 381 1.70 -21.23 4.67
N LEU A 382 1.10 -20.10 4.27
CA LEU A 382 1.85 -18.91 3.91
C LEU A 382 2.67 -18.37 5.08
N ILE A 383 2.08 -18.23 6.27
CA ILE A 383 2.77 -17.65 7.43
C ILE A 383 3.97 -18.49 7.81
N ILE A 384 3.81 -19.82 7.88
CA ILE A 384 4.91 -20.73 8.24
C ILE A 384 6.02 -20.70 7.19
N THR A 385 5.67 -20.77 5.90
CA THR A 385 6.67 -20.77 4.82
C THR A 385 7.44 -19.45 4.76
N ILE A 386 6.74 -18.31 4.87
CA ILE A 386 7.38 -16.98 4.79
C ILE A 386 8.25 -16.71 6.02
N GLN A 387 7.83 -17.11 7.22
CA GLN A 387 8.68 -16.98 8.41
C GLN A 387 10.00 -17.76 8.25
N ARG A 388 9.96 -18.97 7.67
CA ARG A 388 11.17 -19.75 7.36
C ARG A 388 12.06 -19.05 6.33
N GLU A 389 11.46 -18.53 5.26
CA GLU A 389 12.17 -17.80 4.20
C GLU A 389 12.86 -16.53 4.75
N ILE A 390 12.16 -15.79 5.61
CA ILE A 390 12.73 -14.60 6.27
C ILE A 390 13.88 -15.03 7.18
N LYS A 391 13.70 -16.05 8.03
CA LYS A 391 14.75 -16.55 8.93
C LYS A 391 16.00 -16.97 8.17
N ALA A 392 15.85 -17.64 7.02
CA ALA A 392 16.97 -18.09 6.19
C ALA A 392 17.73 -16.93 5.52
N ASN A 393 17.07 -15.80 5.25
CA ASN A 393 17.59 -14.69 4.47
C ASN A 393 17.68 -13.37 5.27
N LEU A 394 17.78 -13.43 6.60
CA LEU A 394 17.77 -12.26 7.49
C LEU A 394 18.85 -11.21 7.15
N ASP A 395 19.99 -11.65 6.62
CA ASP A 395 21.12 -10.77 6.27
C ASP A 395 20.97 -10.11 4.89
N ASN A 396 19.98 -10.53 4.09
CA ASN A 396 19.74 -9.97 2.76
C ASN A 396 18.91 -8.69 2.85
N PRO A 397 19.40 -7.52 2.40
CA PRO A 397 18.65 -6.27 2.48
C PRO A 397 17.29 -6.29 1.75
N ASP A 398 17.14 -7.11 0.71
CA ASP A 398 15.89 -7.25 -0.04
C ASP A 398 14.77 -7.93 0.78
N ILE A 399 15.12 -8.65 1.86
CA ILE A 399 14.16 -9.31 2.76
C ILE A 399 13.29 -8.30 3.51
N ASN A 400 13.75 -7.05 3.67
CA ASN A 400 13.02 -6.01 4.39
C ASN A 400 11.65 -5.74 3.78
N LYS A 401 11.53 -5.82 2.44
CA LYS A 401 10.26 -5.64 1.74
C LYS A 401 9.29 -6.79 2.06
N ILE A 402 9.80 -8.02 2.09
CA ILE A 402 9.02 -9.22 2.40
C ILE A 402 8.55 -9.18 3.86
N ILE A 403 9.41 -8.76 4.80
CA ILE A 403 9.05 -8.53 6.20
C ILE A 403 7.89 -7.53 6.31
N ALA A 404 7.96 -6.39 5.60
CA ALA A 404 6.89 -5.39 5.60
C ALA A 404 5.54 -5.98 5.15
N TYR A 405 5.56 -6.79 4.09
CA TYR A 405 4.37 -7.38 3.50
C TYR A 405 3.79 -8.48 4.39
N TYR A 406 4.65 -9.27 5.02
CA TYR A 406 4.27 -10.26 6.01
C TYR A 406 3.55 -9.60 7.18
N LEU A 407 4.17 -8.59 7.80
CA LEU A 407 3.60 -7.89 8.97
C LEU A 407 2.27 -7.22 8.63
N TYR A 408 2.18 -6.64 7.42
CA TYR A 408 0.92 -6.07 6.93
C TYR A 408 -0.18 -7.11 6.77
N LEU A 409 0.12 -8.27 6.17
CA LEU A 409 -0.87 -9.31 5.94
C LEU A 409 -1.39 -9.87 7.27
N VAL A 410 -0.50 -10.14 8.23
CA VAL A 410 -0.89 -10.60 9.57
C VAL A 410 -1.78 -9.57 10.26
N ASP A 411 -1.36 -8.31 10.32
CA ASP A 411 -2.15 -7.20 10.87
C ASP A 411 -3.55 -7.12 10.23
N TYR A 412 -3.61 -7.16 8.90
CA TYR A 412 -4.86 -7.05 8.16
C TYR A 412 -5.82 -8.22 8.46
N ILE A 413 -5.33 -9.46 8.40
CA ILE A 413 -6.15 -10.67 8.56
C ILE A 413 -6.64 -10.83 9.99
N LEU A 414 -5.80 -10.53 10.99
CA LEU A 414 -6.21 -10.55 12.40
C LEU A 414 -7.31 -9.53 12.68
N ASN A 415 -7.15 -8.28 12.22
CA ASN A 415 -8.19 -7.26 12.36
C ASN A 415 -9.48 -7.63 11.62
N PHE A 416 -9.37 -8.16 10.40
CA PHE A 416 -10.54 -8.64 9.65
C PHE A 416 -11.29 -9.73 10.42
N ARG A 417 -10.59 -10.67 11.03
CA ARG A 417 -11.17 -11.74 11.84
C ARG A 417 -11.88 -11.20 13.09
N ILE A 418 -11.27 -10.26 13.81
CA ILE A 418 -11.89 -9.60 14.98
C ILE A 418 -13.20 -8.91 14.60
N ARG A 419 -13.21 -8.20 13.47
CA ARG A 419 -14.42 -7.53 12.97
C ARG A 419 -15.49 -8.52 12.50
N LEU A 420 -15.07 -9.61 11.87
CA LEU A 420 -15.98 -10.67 11.45
C LEU A 420 -16.73 -11.26 12.65
N THR A 421 -16.05 -11.52 13.77
CA THR A 421 -16.69 -12.06 14.98
C THR A 421 -17.58 -11.05 15.70
N SER A 422 -17.24 -9.76 15.70
CA SER A 422 -18.06 -8.71 16.34
C SER A 422 -19.30 -8.33 15.52
N GLU A 423 -19.26 -8.44 14.18
CA GLU A 423 -20.31 -7.98 13.27
C GLU A 423 -20.99 -9.12 12.47
N ASN A 424 -21.04 -10.33 13.06
CA ASN A 424 -21.64 -11.53 12.45
C ASN A 424 -23.05 -11.31 11.82
N SER A 425 -23.81 -10.30 12.27
CA SER A 425 -25.14 -9.96 11.72
C SER A 425 -25.12 -9.24 10.36
N LEU A 426 -24.04 -8.54 9.99
CA LEU A 426 -23.93 -7.79 8.73
C LEU A 426 -23.52 -8.68 7.55
N PHE A 427 -22.72 -9.71 7.79
CA PHE A 427 -22.30 -10.67 6.76
C PHE A 427 -23.47 -11.48 6.16
N LEU A 428 -24.48 -11.78 6.98
CA LEU A 428 -25.71 -12.46 6.55
C LEU A 428 -26.55 -11.63 5.56
N LYS A 429 -26.43 -10.29 5.57
CA LYS A 429 -27.17 -9.40 4.66
C LYS A 429 -26.53 -9.28 3.27
N ASP A 430 -25.22 -9.49 3.14
CA ASP A 430 -24.49 -9.27 1.89
C ASP A 430 -24.57 -10.46 0.90
N GLY A 431 -25.23 -11.56 1.27
CA GLY A 431 -25.36 -12.77 0.44
C GLY A 431 -24.04 -13.54 0.25
N VAL A 432 -22.96 -13.12 0.92
CA VAL A 432 -21.64 -13.76 0.88
C VAL A 432 -21.60 -14.91 1.92
N LEU A 433 -22.19 -16.04 1.52
CA LEU A 433 -22.10 -17.40 2.10
C LEU A 433 -22.79 -17.70 3.46
N LEU A 434 -23.57 -18.80 3.42
CA LEU A 434 -24.29 -19.49 4.51
C LEU A 434 -23.41 -20.34 5.45
N SER A 435 -22.08 -20.34 5.30
CA SER A 435 -21.17 -21.26 6.01
C SER A 435 -20.32 -20.60 7.11
N ILE A 436 -20.75 -19.45 7.65
CA ILE A 436 -20.00 -18.67 8.66
C ILE A 436 -20.16 -19.24 10.09
N TYR A 437 -21.05 -20.21 10.31
CA TYR A 437 -21.29 -20.84 11.63
C TYR A 437 -20.05 -21.52 12.28
N LYS A 438 -18.89 -21.55 11.61
CA LYS A 438 -17.62 -22.12 12.13
C LYS A 438 -16.48 -21.11 12.33
N ILE A 439 -16.64 -19.82 12.03
CA ILE A 439 -15.58 -18.80 12.23
C ILE A 439 -15.79 -18.08 13.57
N SER A 440 -16.11 -18.83 14.62
CA SER A 440 -16.21 -18.29 15.99
C SER A 440 -14.89 -18.40 16.76
N ASP A 441 -13.98 -19.27 16.30
CA ASP A 441 -12.76 -19.61 17.04
C ASP A 441 -11.51 -18.90 16.47
N ILE A 442 -10.40 -18.85 17.22
CA ILE A 442 -9.11 -18.31 16.75
C ILE A 442 -8.27 -19.35 16.02
N SER A 443 -8.73 -20.60 15.92
CA SER A 443 -8.01 -21.73 15.33
C SER A 443 -7.52 -21.46 13.90
N GLN A 444 -8.27 -20.70 13.10
CA GLN A 444 -7.86 -20.37 11.72
C GLN A 444 -6.68 -19.37 11.64
N VAL A 445 -6.43 -18.61 12.71
CA VAL A 445 -5.33 -17.62 12.78
C VAL A 445 -4.26 -17.99 13.79
N LEU A 446 -4.36 -19.18 14.39
CA LEU A 446 -3.43 -19.74 15.36
C LEU A 446 -1.96 -19.66 14.93
N PRO A 447 -1.60 -19.89 13.67
CA PRO A 447 -0.20 -19.84 13.22
C PRO A 447 0.46 -18.47 13.40
N ALA A 448 -0.32 -17.40 13.51
CA ALA A 448 0.17 -16.06 13.81
C ALA A 448 0.07 -15.71 15.31
N ILE A 449 -0.64 -16.51 16.11
CA ILE A 449 -0.88 -16.30 17.54
C ILE A 449 -0.22 -17.45 18.31
N THR A 450 1.11 -17.51 18.29
CA THR A 450 1.93 -18.44 19.07
C THR A 450 3.01 -17.68 19.82
N VAL A 451 3.57 -18.27 20.89
CA VAL A 451 4.73 -17.70 21.59
C VAL A 451 5.86 -17.38 20.60
N GLU A 452 6.18 -18.31 19.70
CA GLU A 452 7.20 -18.12 18.65
C GLU A 452 6.89 -16.94 17.72
N SER A 453 5.61 -16.71 17.37
CA SER A 453 5.21 -15.59 16.53
C SER A 453 5.33 -14.24 17.25
N PHE A 454 5.04 -14.21 18.56
CA PHE A 454 5.28 -13.03 19.40
C PHE A 454 6.78 -12.76 19.53
N GLU A 455 7.58 -13.76 19.90
CA GLU A 455 9.04 -13.68 19.95
C GLU A 455 9.61 -13.12 18.65
N TRP A 456 9.14 -13.64 17.53
CA TRP A 456 9.59 -13.19 16.22
C TRP A 456 9.22 -11.73 15.95
N THR A 457 7.97 -11.34 16.20
CA THR A 457 7.50 -9.96 16.02
C THR A 457 8.27 -8.98 16.90
N PHE A 458 8.52 -9.35 18.17
CA PHE A 458 9.35 -8.56 19.08
C PHE A 458 10.82 -8.51 18.65
N SER A 459 11.39 -9.61 18.14
CA SER A 459 12.76 -9.61 17.63
C SER A 459 12.94 -8.61 16.49
N LEU A 460 11.91 -8.42 15.65
CA LEU A 460 11.91 -7.40 14.59
C LEU A 460 11.86 -5.99 15.15
N LEU A 461 11.12 -5.74 16.23
CA LEU A 461 11.09 -4.44 16.93
C LEU A 461 12.45 -4.10 17.56
N VAL A 462 13.18 -5.10 18.05
CA VAL A 462 14.54 -4.94 18.57
C VAL A 462 15.53 -4.66 17.45
N LYS A 463 15.48 -5.42 16.35
CA LYS A 463 16.40 -5.29 15.21
C LYS A 463 16.18 -4.03 14.36
N CYS A 464 14.95 -3.52 14.31
CA CYS A 464 14.66 -2.30 13.57
C CYS A 464 15.14 -1.08 14.36
N GLU A 465 16.28 -0.52 13.96
CA GLU A 465 16.70 0.79 14.46
C GLU A 465 15.78 1.89 13.91
N PRO A 466 15.35 2.84 14.78
CA PRO A 466 14.67 4.04 14.32
C PRO A 466 15.66 4.86 13.49
N LYS A 467 15.26 5.20 12.26
CA LYS A 467 16.06 6.03 11.33
C LYS A 467 15.32 7.34 11.11
N GLU A 468 16.04 8.41 10.76
CA GLU A 468 15.46 9.72 10.44
C GLU A 468 14.40 9.67 9.32
N ASN A 469 14.39 8.61 8.50
CA ASN A 469 13.37 8.34 7.49
C ASN A 469 12.44 7.20 7.92
N SER A 470 11.16 7.31 7.55
CA SER A 470 10.13 6.31 7.88
C SER A 470 10.59 4.87 7.64
N ASN A 471 10.65 4.11 8.73
CA ASN A 471 10.86 2.68 8.77
C ASN A 471 9.50 1.97 8.71
N ARG A 472 9.06 1.64 7.50
CA ARG A 472 7.80 0.90 7.28
C ARG A 472 7.72 -0.41 8.06
N ASN A 473 8.85 -1.08 8.29
CA ASN A 473 8.88 -2.33 9.03
C ASN A 473 8.54 -2.09 10.50
N LEU A 474 9.10 -1.04 11.10
CA LEU A 474 8.78 -0.63 12.46
C LEU A 474 7.30 -0.25 12.61
N GLN A 475 6.78 0.53 11.66
CA GLN A 475 5.35 0.89 11.64
C GLN A 475 4.43 -0.35 11.58
N TYR A 476 4.69 -1.29 10.66
CA TYR A 476 3.87 -2.49 10.53
C TYR A 476 4.07 -3.47 11.69
N ALA A 477 5.25 -3.52 12.29
CA ALA A 477 5.50 -4.35 13.46
C ALA A 477 4.64 -3.93 14.66
N PHE A 478 4.52 -2.61 14.92
CA PHE A 478 3.62 -2.13 15.96
C PHE A 478 2.14 -2.44 15.68
N LYS A 479 1.69 -2.26 14.44
CA LYS A 479 0.32 -2.61 14.06
C LYS A 479 0.04 -4.10 14.19
N CYS A 480 0.96 -4.93 13.70
CA CYS A 480 0.89 -6.37 13.84
C CYS A 480 0.82 -6.78 15.32
N LEU A 481 1.69 -6.22 16.18
CA LEU A 481 1.68 -6.47 17.61
C LEU A 481 0.33 -6.10 18.25
N LYS A 482 -0.21 -4.90 17.94
CA LYS A 482 -1.54 -4.49 18.38
C LYS A 482 -2.60 -5.54 18.03
N SER A 483 -2.64 -5.96 16.77
CA SER A 483 -3.64 -6.88 16.25
C SER A 483 -3.50 -8.29 16.83
N MET A 484 -2.27 -8.74 17.10
CA MET A 484 -2.00 -9.99 17.82
C MET A 484 -2.52 -9.93 19.27
N LEU A 485 -2.24 -8.84 19.99
CA LEU A 485 -2.71 -8.64 21.37
C LEU A 485 -4.24 -8.58 21.46
N LEU A 486 -4.88 -7.82 20.57
CA LEU A 486 -6.35 -7.76 20.50
C LEU A 486 -6.97 -9.13 20.17
N THR A 487 -6.31 -9.94 19.35
CA THR A 487 -6.75 -11.31 19.05
C THR A 487 -6.66 -12.20 20.29
N ILE A 488 -5.58 -12.11 21.07
CA ILE A 488 -5.47 -12.81 22.36
C ILE A 488 -6.56 -12.37 23.32
N LYS A 489 -6.80 -11.07 23.46
CA LYS A 489 -7.87 -10.55 24.33
C LYS A 489 -9.25 -11.12 23.94
N HIS A 490 -9.53 -11.23 22.64
CA HIS A 490 -10.75 -11.90 22.18
C HIS A 490 -10.74 -13.41 22.49
N ALA A 491 -9.58 -14.07 22.44
CA ALA A 491 -9.43 -15.49 22.74
C ALA A 491 -9.63 -15.82 24.23
N LEU A 492 -9.27 -14.89 25.13
CA LEU A 492 -9.51 -15.01 26.57
C LEU A 492 -11.00 -15.15 26.93
N ASN A 493 -11.88 -14.57 26.11
CA ASN A 493 -13.33 -14.65 26.29
C ASN A 493 -13.96 -15.88 25.60
N GLY A 494 -13.16 -16.79 25.04
CA GLY A 494 -13.63 -17.92 24.22
C GLY A 494 -13.05 -19.27 24.62
N SER A 495 -13.18 -20.26 23.73
CA SER A 495 -12.73 -21.65 23.95
C SER A 495 -11.22 -21.84 24.03
N ASN A 496 -10.43 -20.85 23.61
CA ASN A 496 -8.96 -20.89 23.61
C ASN A 496 -8.34 -20.13 24.79
N HIS A 497 -9.07 -20.04 25.90
CA HIS A 497 -8.68 -19.30 27.10
C HIS A 497 -7.30 -19.73 27.66
N GLU A 498 -7.06 -21.03 27.85
CA GLU A 498 -5.81 -21.54 28.42
C GLU A 498 -4.58 -21.21 27.56
N MET A 499 -4.73 -21.36 26.24
CA MET A 499 -3.67 -21.00 25.31
C MET A 499 -3.38 -19.50 25.37
N ALA A 500 -4.42 -18.66 25.37
CA ALA A 500 -4.28 -17.22 25.48
C ALA A 500 -3.56 -16.82 26.78
N LEU A 501 -3.92 -17.42 27.91
CA LEU A 501 -3.24 -17.20 29.20
C LEU A 501 -1.76 -17.61 29.16
N SER A 502 -1.41 -18.74 28.54
CA SER A 502 -0.01 -19.17 28.46
C SER A 502 0.86 -18.20 27.64
N ILE A 503 0.32 -17.64 26.56
CA ILE A 503 1.01 -16.62 25.76
C ILE A 503 1.13 -15.32 26.55
N LEU A 504 0.09 -14.89 27.27
CA LEU A 504 0.15 -13.68 28.09
C LEU A 504 1.14 -13.80 29.24
N LYS A 505 1.21 -14.96 29.89
CA LYS A 505 2.24 -15.26 30.88
C LYS A 505 3.63 -15.04 30.31
N TYR A 506 3.90 -15.60 29.14
CA TYR A 506 5.17 -15.42 28.44
C TYR A 506 5.49 -13.94 28.16
N ILE A 507 4.50 -13.17 27.68
CA ILE A 507 4.67 -11.74 27.40
C ILE A 507 4.90 -10.93 28.68
N TYR A 508 4.19 -11.27 29.76
CA TYR A 508 4.28 -10.63 31.07
C TYR A 508 5.66 -10.87 31.70
N ASP A 509 6.16 -12.11 31.63
CA ASP A 509 7.44 -12.52 32.22
C ASP A 509 8.66 -11.99 31.43
N ASN A 510 8.49 -11.59 30.16
CA ASN A 510 9.60 -11.17 29.29
C ASN A 510 9.90 -9.66 29.38
N GLU A 511 10.76 -9.28 30.33
CA GLU A 511 11.14 -7.88 30.56
C GLU A 511 11.86 -7.21 29.39
N VAL A 512 12.54 -7.96 28.53
CA VAL A 512 13.32 -7.41 27.39
C VAL A 512 12.40 -6.63 26.44
N TYR A 513 11.20 -7.15 26.21
CA TYR A 513 10.23 -6.53 25.31
C TYR A 513 9.61 -5.28 25.91
N THR A 514 9.24 -5.34 27.19
CA THR A 514 8.76 -4.21 27.98
C THR A 514 9.78 -3.07 27.94
N ASN A 515 11.05 -3.36 28.23
CA ASN A 515 12.12 -2.37 28.22
C ASN A 515 12.32 -1.76 26.83
N ARG A 516 12.25 -2.56 25.76
CA ARG A 516 12.36 -2.05 24.39
C ARG A 516 11.22 -1.09 24.02
N ILE A 517 9.98 -1.40 24.41
CA ILE A 517 8.84 -0.50 24.19
C ILE A 517 9.03 0.81 24.95
N LEU A 518 9.48 0.74 26.21
CA LEU A 518 9.77 1.90 27.05
C LEU A 518 10.87 2.79 26.44
N ASP A 519 11.95 2.19 25.93
CA ASP A 519 13.04 2.92 25.27
C ASP A 519 12.54 3.68 24.03
N LEU A 520 11.63 3.08 23.26
CA LEU A 520 11.03 3.72 22.09
C LEU A 520 10.05 4.84 22.47
N LEU A 521 9.33 4.71 23.60
CA LEU A 521 8.47 5.77 24.16
C LEU A 521 9.28 6.95 24.71
N LYS A 522 10.42 6.69 25.36
CA LYS A 522 11.33 7.75 25.84
C LYS A 522 11.94 8.53 24.66
N ASN A 523 12.26 7.83 23.58
CA ASN A 523 12.86 8.40 22.37
C ASN A 523 11.85 8.64 21.23
N ILE A 524 10.59 8.94 21.57
CA ILE A 524 9.49 9.02 20.58
C ILE A 524 9.71 10.07 19.49
N GLU A 525 10.52 11.10 19.77
CA GLU A 525 10.86 12.19 18.83
C GLU A 525 11.66 11.72 17.62
N ILE A 526 12.37 10.59 17.72
CA ILE A 526 13.11 9.99 16.60
C ILE A 526 12.16 9.34 15.59
N LEU A 527 10.93 9.00 16.03
CA LEU A 527 9.93 8.33 15.21
C LEU A 527 9.15 9.33 14.35
N THR A 528 8.77 8.91 13.15
CA THR A 528 7.81 9.67 12.33
C THR A 528 6.43 9.64 12.96
N PHE A 529 5.58 10.64 12.70
CA PHE A 529 4.21 10.71 13.24
C PHE A 529 3.38 9.42 13.02
N LYS A 530 3.60 8.74 11.88
CA LYS A 530 2.93 7.46 11.56
C LYS A 530 3.39 6.30 12.43
N GLU A 531 4.66 6.28 12.81
CA GLU A 531 5.24 5.28 13.71
C GLU A 531 4.85 5.57 15.14
N GLN A 532 4.90 6.84 15.57
CA GLN A 532 4.42 7.28 16.88
C GLN A 532 2.99 6.79 17.12
N LYS A 533 2.07 7.10 16.20
CA LYS A 533 0.68 6.66 16.26
C LYS A 533 0.51 5.13 16.35
N ALA A 534 1.31 4.38 15.59
CA ALA A 534 1.27 2.92 15.62
C ALA A 534 1.80 2.37 16.95
N LEU A 535 2.89 2.94 17.47
CA LEU A 535 3.46 2.63 18.78
C LEU A 535 2.44 2.87 19.90
N LEU A 536 1.83 4.06 19.97
CA LEU A 536 0.84 4.38 21.02
C LEU A 536 -0.35 3.42 20.99
N SER A 537 -0.85 3.11 19.79
CA SER A 537 -1.95 2.14 19.64
C SER A 537 -1.57 0.73 20.10
N ALA A 538 -0.31 0.33 19.89
CA ALA A 538 0.21 -0.95 20.33
C ALA A 538 0.43 -0.99 21.85
N VAL A 539 0.93 0.10 22.44
CA VAL A 539 1.12 0.25 23.89
C VAL A 539 -0.21 0.20 24.61
N TYR A 540 -1.24 0.91 24.11
CA TYR A 540 -2.59 0.82 24.66
C TYR A 540 -3.08 -0.63 24.70
N ALA A 541 -3.02 -1.33 23.56
CA ALA A 541 -3.45 -2.72 23.49
C ALA A 541 -2.61 -3.64 24.39
N TYR A 542 -1.31 -3.37 24.53
CA TYR A 542 -0.40 -4.12 25.39
C TYR A 542 -0.80 -3.98 26.86
N LEU A 543 -0.94 -2.75 27.35
CA LEU A 543 -1.30 -2.48 28.75
C LEU A 543 -2.71 -2.99 29.05
N GLU A 544 -3.69 -2.69 28.19
CA GLU A 544 -5.07 -3.14 28.38
C GLU A 544 -5.19 -4.68 28.41
N THR A 545 -4.35 -5.39 27.67
CA THR A 545 -4.35 -6.86 27.68
C THR A 545 -3.64 -7.43 28.91
N LEU A 546 -2.56 -6.79 29.37
CA LEU A 546 -1.87 -7.19 30.61
C LEU A 546 -2.69 -6.88 31.86
N ASP A 547 -3.40 -5.75 31.90
CA ASP A 547 -4.30 -5.40 33.02
C ASP A 547 -5.41 -6.44 33.16
N HIS A 548 -5.95 -6.91 32.03
CA HIS A 548 -6.90 -8.02 32.02
C HIS A 548 -6.28 -9.32 32.55
N TYR A 549 -5.04 -9.63 32.17
CA TYR A 549 -4.32 -10.80 32.67
C TYR A 549 -4.10 -10.72 34.19
N GLU A 550 -3.58 -9.60 34.71
CA GLU A 550 -3.38 -9.39 36.14
C GLU A 550 -4.68 -9.50 36.93
N GLY A 551 -5.78 -8.96 36.41
CA GLY A 551 -7.11 -9.09 37.02
C GLY A 551 -7.58 -10.55 37.10
N VAL A 552 -7.27 -11.37 36.09
CA VAL A 552 -7.60 -12.80 36.08
C VAL A 552 -6.68 -13.60 37.01
N THR A 553 -5.39 -13.25 37.09
CA THR A 553 -4.39 -13.99 37.89
C THR A 553 -4.14 -13.43 39.29
N GLN A 554 -4.80 -12.34 39.66
CA GLN A 554 -4.64 -11.62 40.95
C GLN A 554 -3.19 -11.20 41.26
N LEU A 555 -2.43 -10.81 40.22
CA LEU A 555 -1.08 -10.27 40.37
C LEU A 555 -1.15 -8.76 40.63
N SER A 556 -0.19 -8.20 41.37
CA SER A 556 -0.22 -6.79 41.82
C SER A 556 1.03 -5.96 41.50
N ASP A 557 2.04 -6.57 40.86
CA ASP A 557 3.36 -5.97 40.56
C ASP A 557 3.78 -6.20 39.11
N GLY A 558 2.93 -5.82 38.16
CA GLY A 558 3.21 -5.99 36.75
C GLY A 558 4.09 -4.94 36.09
N PRO A 559 4.60 -5.28 34.88
CA PRO A 559 5.45 -4.40 34.08
C PRO A 559 4.78 -3.07 33.71
N GLN A 560 3.46 -2.95 33.82
CA GLN A 560 2.71 -1.73 33.54
C GLN A 560 3.14 -0.55 34.42
N LYS A 561 3.56 -0.80 35.67
CA LYS A 561 4.06 0.26 36.57
C LYS A 561 5.27 1.01 35.99
N LYS A 562 6.06 0.36 35.12
CA LYS A 562 7.22 0.98 34.46
C LYS A 562 6.84 2.02 33.39
N PHE A 563 5.59 2.03 32.92
CA PHE A 563 5.08 2.99 31.94
C PHE A 563 4.66 4.33 32.57
N ILE A 564 4.53 4.38 33.91
CA ILE A 564 4.20 5.59 34.65
C ILE A 564 5.51 6.30 35.01
N SER A 565 5.97 7.19 34.13
CA SER A 565 7.10 8.09 34.40
C SER A 565 6.86 9.47 33.79
N ASP A 566 7.39 10.51 34.46
CA ASP A 566 7.24 11.91 34.01
C ASP A 566 7.72 12.12 32.58
N GLU A 567 8.79 11.42 32.17
CA GLU A 567 9.34 11.46 30.82
C GLU A 567 8.37 10.90 29.77
N ILE A 568 7.75 9.76 30.07
CA ILE A 568 6.77 9.12 29.19
C ILE A 568 5.50 9.98 29.09
N ILE A 569 4.96 10.45 30.23
CA ILE A 569 3.76 11.31 30.28
C ILE A 569 3.99 12.59 29.48
N LYS A 570 5.15 13.24 29.63
CA LYS A 570 5.54 14.42 28.86
C LYS A 570 5.55 14.15 27.35
N ASN A 571 6.05 12.99 26.93
CA ASN A 571 6.07 12.58 25.53
C ASN A 571 4.67 12.28 24.97
N TYR A 572 3.77 11.70 25.77
CA TYR A 572 2.35 11.56 25.42
C TYR A 572 1.67 12.93 25.23
N CYS A 573 1.89 13.86 26.16
CA CYS A 573 1.35 15.22 26.09
C CYS A 573 1.82 15.98 24.84
N LYS A 574 3.09 15.84 24.44
CA LYS A 574 3.60 16.42 23.17
C LYS A 574 2.87 15.91 21.93
N ILE A 575 2.49 14.63 21.91
CA ILE A 575 1.73 14.07 20.78
C ILE A 575 0.28 14.54 20.80
N LEU A 576 -0.31 14.73 22.00
CA LEU A 576 -1.61 15.37 22.17
C LEU A 576 -1.60 16.82 21.70
N GLU A 577 -0.50 17.57 21.81
CA GLU A 577 -0.40 18.93 21.27
C GLU A 577 -0.56 18.97 19.74
N GLU A 578 -0.31 17.85 19.05
CA GLU A 578 -0.67 17.65 17.64
C GLU A 578 -2.15 17.24 17.40
N TYR A 579 -3.03 17.48 18.40
CA TYR A 579 -4.46 17.12 18.50
C TYR A 579 -5.25 17.19 17.19
N SER A 580 -5.00 18.22 16.37
CA SER A 580 -5.71 18.43 15.09
C SER A 580 -5.53 17.31 14.06
N LYS A 581 -4.58 16.39 14.29
CA LYS A 581 -4.21 15.28 13.40
C LYS A 581 -4.70 13.89 13.88
N LEU A 582 -5.29 13.80 15.07
CA LEU A 582 -5.76 12.53 15.69
C LEU A 582 -7.27 12.33 15.48
N ASP A 583 -7.74 11.08 15.42
CA ASP A 583 -9.16 10.74 15.44
C ASP A 583 -9.66 10.34 16.85
N ASP A 584 -10.97 10.17 17.02
CA ASP A 584 -11.60 9.96 18.34
C ASP A 584 -11.12 8.66 19.04
N GLU A 585 -10.84 7.59 18.27
CA GLU A 585 -10.24 6.35 18.82
C GLU A 585 -8.80 6.59 19.29
N GLU A 586 -8.04 7.41 18.57
CA GLU A 586 -6.67 7.75 18.91
C GLU A 586 -6.56 8.66 20.14
N LEU A 587 -7.57 9.50 20.37
CA LEU A 587 -7.68 10.29 21.60
C LEU A 587 -7.94 9.39 22.81
N ASN A 588 -8.79 8.36 22.65
CA ASN A 588 -9.07 7.41 23.73
C ASN A 588 -7.80 6.63 24.14
N TYR A 589 -6.90 6.31 23.21
CA TYR A 589 -5.64 5.63 23.53
C TYR A 589 -4.73 6.46 24.44
N ILE A 590 -4.73 7.78 24.28
CA ILE A 590 -3.87 8.65 25.06
C ILE A 590 -4.49 8.97 26.42
N SER A 591 -5.83 9.12 26.50
CA SER A 591 -6.52 9.34 27.77
C SER A 591 -6.50 8.14 28.72
N TYR A 592 -6.15 6.93 28.25
CA TYR A 592 -5.98 5.77 29.12
C TYR A 592 -4.67 5.84 29.94
N LEU A 593 -3.70 6.63 29.48
CA LEU A 593 -2.33 6.66 30.01
C LEU A 593 -1.97 7.91 30.80
N GLY A 594 -2.81 8.95 30.73
CA GLY A 594 -2.73 10.15 31.57
C GLY A 594 -3.89 10.18 32.55
#